data_AF-A0A0D6XN67-F1
#
_entry.id   AF-A0A0D6XN67-F1
#
_cell.length_a   1.000
_cell.length_b   1.000
_cell.length_c   1.000
_cell.angle_alpha   90.00
_cell.angle_beta   90.00
_cell.angle_gamma   90.00
#
_symmetry.space_group_name_H-M   'P 1'
#
loop_
_entity.id
_entity.type
_entity.pdbx_description
1 polymer ?
#
loop_
_entity_poly.entity_id
_entity_poly.type
_entity_poly.pdbx_seq_one_letter_code
_entity_poly.pdbx_strand_id
1 'polypeptide(L)'
;MKLAIQDKLTQVRSEIDIAHDCCVSPSTVKRCIHQTAKSLTVKPSSGLPQHISIDEFKSVKHVATAMSFLFINNETNQIIDILEDRRIHKLKEYFYRFDRRERLAVKTVTADMYEPYIQFIKEMFPNAMLIFDRFHIVQHLNRELNKQRISVMNACRYQASMDYTKLKKHWKLFLADRQDINSYEFF
;
A
#
# COMPACT_ATOMS: atom_id res chain seq x y z
N MET A 1 22.89 -16.91 20.23
CA MET A 1 23.04 -15.49 19.85
C MET A 1 22.38 -15.14 18.52
N LYS A 2 22.76 -15.74 17.36
CA LYS A 2 22.11 -15.44 16.07
C LYS A 2 20.59 -15.66 16.07
N LEU A 3 20.11 -16.78 16.63
CA LEU A 3 18.67 -17.06 16.75
C LEU A 3 17.93 -16.02 17.62
N ALA A 4 18.56 -15.52 18.69
CA ALA A 4 17.97 -14.49 19.55
C ALA A 4 17.90 -13.12 18.84
N ILE A 5 18.88 -12.79 17.99
CA ILE A 5 18.82 -11.62 17.12
C ILE A 5 17.68 -11.81 16.10
N GLN A 6 17.58 -12.98 15.45
CA GLN A 6 16.53 -13.28 14.46
C GLN A 6 15.12 -13.21 15.05
N ASP A 7 14.91 -13.74 16.25
CA ASP A 7 13.64 -13.64 16.98
C ASP A 7 13.26 -12.17 17.21
N LYS A 8 14.19 -11.35 17.71
CA LYS A 8 13.96 -9.92 17.92
C LYS A 8 13.76 -9.12 16.63
N LEU A 9 14.31 -9.57 15.50
CA LEU A 9 14.09 -8.96 14.18
C LEU A 9 12.66 -9.14 13.66
N THR A 10 11.86 -10.03 14.24
CA THR A 10 10.43 -10.18 13.88
C THR A 10 9.57 -9.05 14.46
N GLN A 11 10.11 -8.26 15.38
CA GLN A 11 9.43 -7.16 16.05
C GLN A 11 9.85 -5.81 15.48
N VAL A 12 8.98 -4.80 15.60
CA VAL A 12 9.28 -3.42 15.19
C VAL A 12 10.23 -2.79 16.21
N ARG A 13 11.54 -2.93 15.98
CA ARG A 13 12.60 -2.48 16.89
C ARG A 13 13.80 -1.90 16.15
N SER A 14 14.54 -1.01 16.80
CA SER A 14 15.76 -0.45 16.21
C SER A 14 16.93 -1.44 16.27
N GLU A 15 17.84 -1.35 15.30
CA GLU A 15 19.07 -2.17 15.28
C GLU A 15 19.91 -1.97 16.56
N ILE A 16 19.90 -0.75 17.11
CA ILE A 16 20.65 -0.38 18.31
C ILE A 16 20.05 -1.08 19.54
N ASP A 17 18.73 -1.09 19.68
CA ASP A 17 18.08 -1.75 20.81
C ASP A 17 18.30 -3.26 20.77
N ILE A 18 18.22 -3.87 19.57
CA ILE A 18 18.48 -5.31 19.41
C ILE A 18 19.93 -5.62 19.76
N ALA A 19 20.86 -4.76 19.35
CA ALA A 19 22.28 -4.90 19.67
C ALA A 19 22.52 -4.86 21.19
N HIS A 20 21.89 -3.90 21.88
CA HIS A 20 21.94 -3.76 23.33
C HIS A 20 21.39 -5.00 24.04
N ASP A 21 20.19 -5.45 23.69
CA ASP A 21 19.56 -6.63 24.29
C ASP A 21 20.34 -7.94 24.07
N CYS A 22 21.01 -8.05 22.93
CA CYS A 22 21.79 -9.23 22.59
C CYS A 22 23.27 -9.12 23.01
N CYS A 23 23.67 -8.02 23.67
CA CYS A 23 25.05 -7.73 24.04
C CYS A 23 26.04 -7.85 22.87
N VAL A 24 25.66 -7.33 21.69
CA VAL A 24 26.47 -7.33 20.47
C VAL A 24 26.62 -5.92 19.90
N SER A 25 27.55 -5.74 18.96
CA SER A 25 27.62 -4.49 18.20
C SER A 25 26.47 -4.37 17.18
N PRO A 26 25.98 -3.15 16.88
CA PRO A 26 25.00 -2.93 15.81
C PRO A 26 25.42 -3.52 14.45
N SER A 27 26.73 -3.46 14.13
CA SER A 27 27.29 -4.09 12.93
C SER A 27 27.06 -5.60 12.87
N THR A 28 27.02 -6.28 14.02
CA THR A 28 26.73 -7.72 14.10
C THR A 28 25.26 -8.00 13.83
N VAL A 29 24.35 -7.17 14.36
CA VAL A 29 22.92 -7.24 14.03
C VAL A 29 22.71 -7.03 12.54
N LYS A 30 23.29 -5.97 11.96
CA LYS A 30 23.20 -5.67 10.52
C LYS A 30 23.70 -6.81 9.64
N ARG A 31 24.82 -7.44 10.00
CA ARG A 31 25.32 -8.64 9.31
C ARG A 31 24.34 -9.82 9.43
N CYS A 32 23.72 -10.01 10.59
CA CYS A 32 22.69 -11.04 10.78
C CYS A 32 21.45 -10.77 9.91
N ILE A 33 21.01 -9.50 9.82
CA ILE A 33 19.93 -9.07 8.92
C ILE A 33 20.29 -9.43 7.48
N HIS A 34 21.45 -8.99 6.98
CA HIS A 34 21.88 -9.29 5.61
C HIS A 34 22.00 -10.79 5.32
N GLN A 35 22.51 -11.58 6.27
CA GLN A 35 22.60 -13.03 6.11
C GLN A 35 21.22 -13.67 6.07
N THR A 36 20.30 -13.22 6.93
CA THR A 36 18.91 -13.72 6.99
C THR A 36 18.12 -13.33 5.72
N ALA A 37 18.26 -12.08 5.27
CA ALA A 37 17.64 -11.61 4.03
C ALA A 37 18.10 -12.43 2.81
N LYS A 38 19.41 -12.74 2.71
CA LYS A 38 19.96 -13.61 1.66
C LYS A 38 19.38 -15.02 1.71
N SER A 39 19.15 -15.60 2.89
CA SER A 39 18.50 -16.91 3.01
C SER A 39 17.00 -16.88 2.71
N LEU A 40 16.35 -15.72 2.85
CA LEU A 40 14.94 -15.50 2.57
C LEU A 40 14.67 -15.07 1.13
N THR A 41 15.69 -14.86 0.29
CA THR A 41 15.52 -14.43 -1.10
C THR A 41 15.00 -15.59 -1.95
N VAL A 42 13.75 -15.98 -1.70
CA VAL A 42 13.00 -16.93 -2.50
C VAL A 42 12.39 -16.10 -3.61
N LYS A 43 12.94 -16.19 -4.83
CA LYS A 43 12.18 -15.74 -5.99
C LYS A 43 10.92 -16.58 -6.04
N PRO A 44 9.72 -16.00 -6.22
CA PRO A 44 8.49 -16.76 -6.41
C PRO A 44 8.68 -17.78 -7.55
N SER A 45 8.96 -19.03 -7.19
CA SER A 45 9.09 -20.16 -8.12
C SER A 45 7.81 -21.01 -8.12
N SER A 46 7.01 -20.89 -7.06
CA SER A 46 5.60 -21.23 -7.06
C SER A 46 4.89 -20.20 -7.94
N GLY A 47 4.24 -20.65 -9.01
CA GLY A 47 3.57 -19.80 -9.99
C GLY A 47 2.61 -18.73 -9.45
N LEU A 48 2.02 -17.98 -10.38
CA LEU A 48 1.10 -16.89 -10.04
C LEU A 48 -0.19 -17.41 -9.38
N PRO A 49 -0.64 -16.79 -8.27
CA PRO A 49 -1.93 -17.09 -7.66
C PRO A 49 -3.11 -16.73 -8.55
N GLN A 50 -4.27 -17.35 -8.29
CA GLN A 50 -5.50 -17.03 -9.01
C GLN A 50 -6.06 -15.65 -8.65
N HIS A 51 -5.81 -15.18 -7.43
CA HIS A 51 -6.33 -13.92 -6.91
C HIS A 51 -5.18 -13.06 -6.39
N ILE A 52 -4.91 -11.94 -7.06
CA ILE A 52 -3.78 -11.06 -6.76
C ILE A 52 -4.31 -9.70 -6.34
N SER A 53 -3.67 -9.06 -5.36
CA SER A 53 -3.82 -7.63 -5.13
C SER A 53 -2.49 -6.91 -5.38
N ILE A 54 -2.59 -5.73 -5.98
CA ILE A 54 -1.48 -4.87 -6.38
C ILE A 54 -1.62 -3.54 -5.66
N ASP A 55 -0.54 -3.06 -5.05
CA ASP A 55 -0.46 -1.74 -4.42
C ASP A 55 0.96 -1.15 -4.54
N GLU A 56 1.14 0.09 -4.12
CA GLU A 56 2.41 0.78 -4.06
C GLU A 56 2.66 1.39 -2.69
N PHE A 57 3.91 1.35 -2.25
CA PHE A 57 4.31 2.02 -1.01
C PHE A 57 5.60 2.81 -1.19
N LYS A 58 5.74 3.85 -0.38
CA LYS A 58 6.94 4.68 -0.37
C LYS A 58 8.10 3.90 0.23
N SER A 59 9.12 3.63 -0.59
CA SER A 59 10.29 2.88 -0.16
C SER A 59 11.28 3.76 0.62
N VAL A 60 12.29 3.13 1.20
CA VAL A 60 13.37 3.84 1.92
C VAL A 60 14.17 4.73 0.96
N LYS A 61 14.79 5.79 1.49
CA LYS A 61 15.51 6.84 0.74
C LYS A 61 16.61 6.33 -0.23
N HIS A 62 17.01 5.07 -0.13
CA HIS A 62 18.09 4.47 -0.92
C HIS A 62 17.62 3.73 -2.18
N VAL A 63 16.32 3.69 -2.48
CA VAL A 63 15.81 3.12 -3.73
C VAL A 63 15.75 4.20 -4.82
N ALA A 64 16.23 3.90 -6.02
CA ALA A 64 16.31 4.85 -7.15
C ALA A 64 14.93 5.43 -7.54
N THR A 65 13.88 4.65 -7.32
CA THR A 65 12.48 5.02 -7.43
C THR A 65 11.89 5.18 -6.03
N ALA A 66 11.31 6.35 -5.73
CA ALA A 66 10.77 6.65 -4.39
C ALA A 66 9.60 5.74 -3.94
N MET A 67 9.02 4.96 -4.86
CA MET A 67 7.87 4.08 -4.64
C MET A 67 8.19 2.68 -5.15
N SER A 68 7.90 1.67 -4.34
CA SER A 68 8.01 0.25 -4.67
C SER A 68 6.63 -0.33 -4.98
N PHE A 69 6.61 -1.30 -5.88
CA PHE A 69 5.44 -2.10 -6.24
C PHE A 69 5.35 -3.30 -5.29
N LEU A 70 4.15 -3.56 -4.79
CA LEU A 70 3.83 -4.69 -3.92
C LEU A 70 2.71 -5.48 -4.57
N PHE A 71 2.82 -6.81 -4.54
CA PHE A 71 1.68 -7.64 -4.83
C PHE A 71 1.62 -8.87 -3.95
N ILE A 72 0.38 -9.25 -3.62
CA ILE A 72 0.07 -10.26 -2.62
C ILE A 72 -0.89 -11.29 -3.19
N ASN A 73 -0.89 -12.48 -2.58
CA ASN A 73 -1.92 -13.48 -2.82
C ASN A 73 -3.14 -13.13 -1.94
N ASN A 74 -4.30 -12.88 -2.56
CA ASN A 74 -5.52 -12.52 -1.83
C ASN A 74 -6.16 -13.69 -1.08
N GLU A 75 -5.81 -14.94 -1.40
CA GLU A 75 -6.31 -16.11 -0.66
C GLU A 75 -5.54 -16.31 0.64
N THR A 76 -4.21 -16.15 0.60
CA THR A 76 -3.34 -16.43 1.76
C THR A 76 -2.93 -15.16 2.51
N ASN A 77 -3.21 -13.98 1.98
CA ASN A 77 -2.71 -12.68 2.45
C ASN A 77 -1.18 -12.61 2.56
N GLN A 78 -0.47 -13.45 1.81
CA GLN A 78 0.99 -13.47 1.80
C GLN A 78 1.53 -12.57 0.69
N ILE A 79 2.58 -11.83 1.03
CA ILE A 79 3.36 -11.07 0.07
C ILE A 79 4.03 -12.05 -0.90
N ILE A 80 3.81 -11.84 -2.20
CA ILE A 80 4.46 -12.65 -3.24
C ILE A 80 5.84 -12.06 -3.51
N ASP A 81 5.90 -10.76 -3.82
CA ASP A 81 7.17 -10.07 -4.06
C ASP A 81 7.01 -8.55 -3.89
N ILE A 82 8.16 -7.88 -3.75
CA ILE A 82 8.28 -6.42 -3.69
C ILE A 82 9.27 -5.99 -4.76
N LEU A 83 8.82 -5.14 -5.68
CA LEU A 83 9.66 -4.62 -6.76
C LEU A 83 10.04 -3.18 -6.48
N GLU A 84 11.32 -2.89 -6.54
CA GLU A 84 11.84 -1.55 -6.31
C GLU A 84 11.35 -0.53 -7.34
N ASP A 85 11.04 -0.98 -8.55
CA ASP A 85 10.63 -0.14 -9.68
C ASP A 85 9.18 -0.43 -10.10
N ARG A 86 8.34 0.61 -10.00
CA ARG A 86 6.93 0.58 -10.38
C ARG A 86 6.66 0.95 -11.85
N ARG A 87 7.68 1.31 -12.63
CA ARG A 87 7.48 1.71 -14.04
C ARG A 87 6.94 0.51 -14.83
N ILE A 88 5.88 0.74 -15.60
CA ILE A 88 5.15 -0.32 -16.32
C ILE A 88 6.07 -1.23 -17.15
N HIS A 89 7.06 -0.70 -17.85
CA HIS A 89 7.99 -1.52 -18.64
C HIS A 89 8.82 -2.49 -17.79
N LYS A 90 9.21 -2.10 -16.56
CA LYS A 90 9.92 -2.97 -15.60
C LYS A 90 9.00 -4.01 -15.00
N LEU A 91 7.76 -3.63 -14.70
CA LEU A 91 6.75 -4.58 -14.25
C LEU A 91 6.48 -5.64 -15.32
N LYS A 92 6.32 -5.24 -16.58
CA LYS A 92 6.17 -6.16 -17.71
C LYS A 92 7.36 -7.12 -17.82
N GLU A 93 8.58 -6.58 -17.84
CA GLU A 93 9.81 -7.38 -17.86
C GLU A 93 9.82 -8.44 -16.75
N TYR A 94 9.43 -8.04 -15.53
CA TYR A 94 9.29 -8.95 -14.41
C TYR A 94 8.21 -10.02 -14.64
N PHE A 95 6.99 -9.64 -15.04
CA PHE A 95 5.89 -10.60 -15.18
C PHE A 95 6.03 -11.52 -16.40
N TYR A 96 6.81 -11.14 -17.41
CA TYR A 96 7.15 -12.01 -18.54
C TYR A 96 8.00 -13.23 -18.15
N ARG A 97 8.60 -13.26 -16.95
CA ARG A 97 9.30 -14.44 -16.44
C ARG A 97 8.35 -15.60 -16.08
N PHE A 98 7.07 -15.29 -15.82
CA PHE A 98 6.05 -16.29 -15.52
C PHE A 98 5.48 -16.84 -16.82
N ASP A 99 5.19 -18.14 -16.81
CA ASP A 99 4.67 -18.80 -17.99
C ASP A 99 3.36 -18.18 -18.41
N ARG A 100 3.13 -18.11 -19.73
CA ARG A 100 1.88 -17.57 -20.28
C ARG A 100 0.65 -18.29 -19.71
N ARG A 101 0.75 -19.59 -19.44
CA ARG A 101 -0.32 -20.39 -18.83
C ARG A 101 -0.68 -19.91 -17.42
N GLU A 102 0.32 -19.56 -16.61
CA GLU A 102 0.11 -19.05 -15.25
C GLU A 102 -0.54 -17.66 -15.28
N ARG A 103 -0.06 -16.78 -16.16
CA ARG A 103 -0.65 -15.45 -16.36
C ARG A 103 -2.11 -15.52 -16.82
N LEU A 104 -2.46 -16.49 -17.66
CA LEU A 104 -3.83 -16.73 -18.09
C LEU A 104 -4.72 -17.39 -17.02
N ALA A 105 -4.12 -18.01 -15.99
CA ALA A 105 -4.82 -18.66 -14.89
C ALA A 105 -5.23 -17.70 -13.77
N VAL A 106 -4.67 -16.47 -13.76
CA VAL A 106 -5.11 -15.40 -12.86
C VAL A 106 -6.56 -15.04 -13.16
N LYS A 107 -7.42 -15.12 -12.14
CA LYS A 107 -8.86 -14.89 -12.22
C LYS A 107 -9.27 -13.50 -11.77
N THR A 108 -8.62 -12.94 -10.75
CA THR A 108 -8.91 -11.58 -10.30
C THR A 108 -7.63 -10.83 -9.96
N VAL A 109 -7.65 -9.52 -10.26
CA VAL A 109 -6.62 -8.59 -9.83
C VAL A 109 -7.29 -7.42 -9.14
N THR A 110 -6.94 -7.16 -7.89
CA THR A 110 -7.35 -5.97 -7.16
C THR A 110 -6.28 -4.89 -7.30
N ALA A 111 -6.65 -3.67 -7.68
CA ALA A 111 -5.69 -2.58 -7.88
C ALA A 111 -6.36 -1.20 -7.73
N ASP A 112 -5.55 -0.15 -7.71
CA ASP A 112 -6.01 1.25 -7.82
C ASP A 112 -6.56 1.57 -9.22
N MET A 113 -7.30 2.67 -9.34
CA MET A 113 -7.89 3.21 -10.57
C MET A 113 -6.89 3.93 -11.48
N TYR A 114 -5.59 3.74 -11.27
CA TYR A 114 -4.56 4.37 -12.10
C TYR A 114 -4.48 3.71 -13.49
N GLU A 115 -4.82 4.48 -14.53
CA GLU A 115 -4.97 3.99 -15.90
C GLU A 115 -3.78 3.14 -16.43
N PRO A 116 -2.51 3.49 -16.19
CA PRO A 116 -1.39 2.64 -16.60
C PRO A 116 -1.39 1.25 -15.96
N TYR A 117 -1.89 1.10 -14.73
CA TYR A 117 -2.08 -0.22 -14.12
C TYR A 117 -3.22 -0.98 -14.77
N ILE A 118 -4.33 -0.31 -15.07
CA ILE A 118 -5.47 -0.93 -15.77
C ILE A 118 -5.01 -1.54 -17.10
N GLN A 119 -4.23 -0.79 -17.89
CA GLN A 119 -3.67 -1.26 -19.15
C GLN A 119 -2.69 -2.41 -18.96
N PHE A 120 -1.77 -2.27 -18.00
CA PHE A 120 -0.81 -3.30 -17.65
C PHE A 120 -1.49 -4.62 -17.22
N ILE A 121 -2.52 -4.56 -16.39
CA ILE A 121 -3.27 -5.73 -15.90
C ILE A 121 -3.98 -6.41 -17.06
N LYS A 122 -4.65 -5.65 -17.93
CA LYS A 122 -5.32 -6.20 -19.13
C LYS A 122 -4.35 -6.92 -20.07
N GLU A 123 -3.11 -6.44 -20.18
CA GLU A 123 -2.09 -7.05 -21.01
C GLU A 123 -1.45 -8.29 -20.36
N MET A 124 -1.11 -8.20 -19.07
CA MET A 124 -0.43 -9.28 -18.37
C MET A 124 -1.37 -10.42 -17.98
N PHE A 125 -2.61 -10.11 -17.59
CA PHE A 125 -3.61 -11.02 -17.04
C PHE A 125 -4.94 -10.87 -17.79
N PRO A 126 -5.00 -11.19 -19.09
CA PRO A 126 -6.16 -10.85 -19.93
C PRO A 126 -7.45 -11.57 -19.55
N ASN A 127 -7.38 -12.68 -18.81
CA ASN A 127 -8.53 -13.42 -18.30
C ASN A 127 -8.98 -12.95 -16.91
N ALA A 128 -8.22 -12.07 -16.26
CA ALA A 128 -8.51 -11.65 -14.90
C ALA A 128 -9.56 -10.53 -14.88
N MET A 129 -10.51 -10.64 -13.95
CA MET A 129 -11.40 -9.55 -13.62
C MET A 129 -10.66 -8.51 -12.77
N LEU A 130 -10.64 -7.27 -13.25
CA LEU A 130 -10.12 -6.13 -12.50
C LEU A 130 -11.13 -5.68 -11.44
N ILE A 131 -10.71 -5.64 -10.19
CA ILE A 131 -11.47 -5.15 -9.05
C ILE A 131 -10.79 -3.89 -8.54
N PHE A 132 -11.53 -2.78 -8.44
CA PHE A 132 -10.98 -1.57 -7.85
C PHE A 132 -10.98 -1.66 -6.32
N ASP A 133 -9.85 -1.32 -5.71
CA ASP A 133 -9.74 -1.29 -4.26
C ASP A 133 -10.69 -0.23 -3.67
N ARG A 134 -11.55 -0.69 -2.74
CA ARG A 134 -12.52 0.15 -2.04
C ARG A 134 -11.85 1.26 -1.22
N PHE A 135 -10.65 1.01 -0.69
CA PHE A 135 -9.91 2.02 0.06
C PHE A 135 -9.63 3.26 -0.81
N HIS A 136 -9.14 3.05 -2.03
CA HIS A 136 -8.87 4.15 -2.95
C HIS A 136 -10.16 4.85 -3.40
N ILE A 137 -11.25 4.11 -3.67
CA ILE A 137 -12.55 4.70 -3.99
C ILE A 137 -13.02 5.65 -2.88
N VAL A 138 -13.03 5.17 -1.63
CA VAL A 138 -13.45 5.97 -0.47
C VAL A 138 -12.51 7.17 -0.27
N GLN A 139 -11.20 6.96 -0.43
CA GLN A 139 -10.21 8.03 -0.33
C GLN A 139 -10.43 9.13 -1.38
N HIS A 140 -10.70 8.76 -2.64
CA HIS A 140 -10.99 9.71 -3.71
C HIS A 140 -12.28 10.49 -3.44
N LEU A 141 -13.35 9.81 -3.03
CA LEU A 141 -14.61 10.44 -2.68
C LEU A 141 -14.44 11.45 -1.54
N ASN A 142 -13.74 11.07 -0.47
CA ASN A 142 -13.48 11.93 0.68
C ASN A 142 -12.66 13.17 0.31
N ARG A 143 -11.67 13.03 -0.59
CA ARG A 143 -10.88 14.17 -1.09
C ARG A 143 -11.74 15.15 -1.87
N GLU A 144 -12.56 14.66 -2.81
CA GLU A 144 -13.43 15.53 -3.60
C GLU A 144 -14.51 16.19 -2.74
N LEU A 145 -15.11 15.46 -1.80
CA LEU A 145 -16.08 16.03 -0.87
C LEU A 145 -15.46 17.14 0.00
N ASN A 146 -14.26 16.92 0.52
CA ASN A 146 -13.55 17.95 1.29
C ASN A 146 -13.17 19.16 0.42
N LYS A 147 -12.80 18.95 -0.84
CA LYS A 147 -12.52 20.03 -1.80
C LYS A 147 -13.77 20.88 -2.06
N GLN A 148 -14.92 20.25 -2.28
CA GLN A 148 -16.19 20.96 -2.44
C GLN A 148 -16.57 21.72 -1.17
N ARG A 149 -16.43 21.11 0.01
CA ARG A 149 -16.62 21.79 1.29
C ARG A 149 -15.74 23.03 1.41
N ILE A 150 -14.45 22.96 1.06
CA ILE A 150 -13.53 24.11 1.11
C ILE A 150 -13.97 25.20 0.14
N SER A 151 -14.42 24.83 -1.06
CA SER A 151 -14.92 25.78 -2.06
C SER A 151 -16.13 26.55 -1.53
N VAL A 152 -17.15 25.84 -1.02
CA VAL A 152 -18.35 26.44 -0.43
C VAL A 152 -17.99 27.29 0.81
N MET A 153 -17.14 26.76 1.69
CA MET A 153 -16.66 27.48 2.87
C MET A 153 -16.05 28.83 2.48
N ASN A 154 -15.15 28.86 1.50
CA ASN A 154 -14.49 30.09 1.08
C ASN A 154 -15.47 31.09 0.42
N ALA A 155 -16.49 30.63 -0.29
CA ALA A 155 -17.54 31.49 -0.83
C ALA A 155 -18.34 32.20 0.28
N CYS A 156 -18.62 31.49 1.39
CA CYS A 156 -19.33 32.05 2.53
C CYS A 156 -18.49 33.04 3.37
N ARG A 157 -17.17 33.14 3.14
CA ARG A 157 -16.23 33.84 4.04
C ARG A 157 -16.63 35.27 4.39
N TYR A 158 -17.18 36.02 3.43
CA TYR A 158 -17.56 37.43 3.60
C TYR A 158 -19.07 37.66 3.54
N GLN A 159 -19.85 36.66 3.11
CA GLN A 159 -21.30 36.77 2.90
C GLN A 159 -22.11 36.12 4.03
N ALA A 160 -21.57 35.07 4.65
CA ALA A 160 -22.24 34.28 5.69
C ALA A 160 -21.20 33.75 6.71
N SER A 161 -20.77 34.61 7.62
CA SER A 161 -19.69 34.31 8.59
C SER A 161 -19.99 33.13 9.51
N MET A 162 -21.26 32.91 9.83
CA MET A 162 -21.72 31.76 10.63
C MET A 162 -21.54 30.44 9.86
N ASP A 163 -21.92 30.40 8.58
CA ASP A 163 -21.80 29.20 7.74
C ASP A 163 -20.34 28.87 7.45
N TYR A 164 -19.50 29.89 7.20
CA TYR A 164 -18.05 29.71 7.14
C TYR A 164 -17.51 29.02 8.39
N THR A 165 -17.92 29.49 9.58
CA THR A 165 -17.46 28.94 10.86
C THR A 165 -17.93 27.50 11.05
N LYS A 166 -19.20 27.19 10.71
CA LYS A 166 -19.74 25.83 10.78
C LYS A 166 -18.98 24.87 9.87
N LEU A 167 -18.82 25.24 8.59
CA LEU A 167 -18.11 24.43 7.59
C LEU A 167 -16.63 24.23 7.93
N LYS A 168 -15.99 25.20 8.59
CA LYS A 168 -14.61 25.10 9.06
C LYS A 168 -14.48 24.24 10.32
N LYS A 169 -15.34 24.43 11.32
CA LYS A 169 -15.29 23.73 12.61
C LYS A 169 -15.68 22.26 12.48
N HIS A 170 -16.74 21.97 11.73
CA HIS A 170 -17.34 20.64 11.63
C HIS A 170 -16.92 19.87 10.37
N TRP A 171 -15.75 20.19 9.78
CA TRP A 171 -15.29 19.57 8.54
C TRP A 171 -15.19 18.04 8.61
N LYS A 172 -14.91 17.49 9.79
CA LYS A 172 -14.82 16.04 10.02
C LYS A 172 -16.15 15.32 9.85
N LEU A 173 -17.30 15.99 10.08
CA LEU A 173 -18.62 15.37 9.93
C LEU A 173 -18.89 14.95 8.50
N PHE A 174 -18.34 15.67 7.52
CA PHE A 174 -18.48 15.33 6.12
C PHE A 174 -17.71 14.06 5.73
N LEU A 175 -16.74 13.64 6.55
CA LEU A 175 -15.87 12.49 6.28
C LEU A 175 -16.06 11.35 7.28
N ALA A 176 -16.91 11.54 8.28
CA ALA A 176 -17.22 10.54 9.30
C ALA A 176 -18.14 9.47 8.73
N ASP A 177 -18.05 8.25 9.27
CA ASP A 177 -19.08 7.25 9.00
C ASP A 177 -20.41 7.75 9.54
N ARG A 178 -21.49 7.47 8.82
CA ARG A 178 -22.85 7.84 9.24
C ARG A 178 -23.17 7.33 10.65
N GLN A 179 -22.64 6.16 11.03
CA GLN A 179 -22.87 5.56 12.35
C GLN A 179 -22.20 6.36 13.49
N ASP A 180 -21.15 7.12 13.16
CA ASP A 180 -20.40 7.92 14.13
C ASP A 180 -20.95 9.35 14.27
N ILE A 181 -21.99 9.70 13.50
CA ILE A 181 -22.60 11.03 13.52
C ILE A 181 -23.78 11.05 14.50
N ASN A 182 -23.56 11.56 15.70
CA ASN A 182 -24.62 11.81 16.68
C ASN A 182 -25.27 13.18 16.44
N SER A 183 -26.59 13.19 16.20
CA SER A 183 -27.35 14.43 15.95
C SER A 183 -27.35 15.40 17.13
N TYR A 184 -27.09 14.96 18.36
CA TYR A 184 -27.21 15.77 19.56
C TYR A 184 -26.00 16.68 19.86
N GLU A 185 -24.85 16.49 19.21
CA GLU A 185 -23.61 17.24 19.51
C GLU A 185 -23.42 18.50 18.64
N PHE A 186 -24.27 18.73 17.64
CA PHE A 186 -24.00 19.68 16.55
C PHE A 186 -25.07 20.75 16.33
N PHE A 187 -26.09 20.83 17.20
CA PHE A 187 -27.10 21.90 17.23
C PHE A 187 -26.82 22.92 18.34
#